data_AF-A0A926R963-F1
#
_entry.id   AF-A0A926R963-F1
#
_cell.length_a   1.000
_cell.length_b   1.000
_cell.length_c   1.000
_cell.angle_alpha   90.00
_cell.angle_beta   90.00
_cell.angle_gamma   90.00
#
_symmetry.space_group_name_H-M   'P 1'
#
loop_
_entity.id
_entity.type
_entity.pdbx_description
1 polymer ?
#
loop_
_entity_poly.entity_id
_entity_poly.type
_entity_poly.pdbx_seq_one_letter_code
_entity_poly.pdbx_strand_id
1 'polypeptide(L)'
;MKPGTKNSYNSLSDIKINDKIYKFFSLSKAETNGLTGISKLPKSLKVLLENLLRYEDDLSVNKSQIEAIKNWLREKKSKTEIAYRPARVLLQDYTGIPAVADLAAMREAVKEKNKDPKTINPLSAVDLVIDHSVQVDQSAKADSFDKNVEIEFNRNGERYSFLKWGQQAFNNFRIVPPGTGICHQVNLEYLSKVVWSAEYKNDNYLFPDTLVGTDSHTTMVNGLSVLGWGVGGIEAEAGMLGQPISMLIPEVIGFEIKNKMPEGTTATDLVLTVV
;
A
#
# COMPACT_ATOMS: atom_id res chain seq x y z
N MET A 1 -8.78 4.24 -8.89
CA MET A 1 -9.51 3.12 -8.24
C MET A 1 -10.76 2.81 -9.06
N LYS A 2 -11.09 1.53 -9.27
CA LYS A 2 -12.34 1.08 -9.88
C LYS A 2 -13.06 0.17 -8.88
N PRO A 3 -14.22 0.57 -8.32
CA PRO A 3 -14.95 -0.27 -7.38
C PRO A 3 -15.52 -1.50 -8.10
N GLY A 4 -15.86 -2.51 -7.30
CA GLY A 4 -16.54 -3.72 -7.75
C GLY A 4 -17.93 -3.43 -8.34
N THR A 5 -18.51 -4.43 -8.99
CA THR A 5 -19.83 -4.33 -9.64
C THR A 5 -20.99 -4.76 -8.74
N LYS A 6 -20.69 -5.27 -7.54
CA LYS A 6 -21.65 -5.79 -6.57
C LYS A 6 -21.61 -4.97 -5.28
N ASN A 7 -22.68 -5.10 -4.50
CA ASN A 7 -22.84 -4.46 -3.19
C ASN A 7 -23.83 -5.29 -2.37
N SER A 8 -23.51 -6.58 -2.16
CA SER A 8 -24.41 -7.58 -1.58
C SER A 8 -24.92 -7.24 -0.18
N TYR A 9 -24.20 -6.36 0.53
CA TYR A 9 -24.55 -5.89 1.88
C TYR A 9 -25.05 -4.44 1.92
N ASN A 10 -25.42 -3.86 0.78
CA ASN A 10 -25.93 -2.49 0.67
C ASN A 10 -25.11 -1.47 1.50
N SER A 11 -23.79 -1.62 1.45
CA SER A 11 -22.84 -0.93 2.34
C SER A 11 -22.44 0.44 1.79
N LEU A 12 -22.54 0.64 0.47
CA LEU A 12 -22.29 1.93 -0.16
C LEU A 12 -23.16 3.03 0.48
N SER A 13 -22.50 4.10 0.90
CA SER A 13 -23.12 5.25 1.53
C SER A 13 -22.48 6.53 1.04
N ASP A 14 -23.24 7.61 1.12
CA ASP A 14 -22.74 8.95 0.88
C ASP A 14 -22.38 9.63 2.21
N ILE A 15 -21.39 10.51 2.17
CA ILE A 15 -21.03 11.46 3.23
C ILE A 15 -20.75 12.81 2.59
N LYS A 16 -21.30 13.87 3.17
CA LYS A 16 -21.00 15.25 2.76
C LYS A 16 -19.85 15.78 3.61
N ILE A 17 -18.76 16.20 2.97
CA ILE A 17 -17.62 16.84 3.61
C ILE A 17 -17.44 18.19 2.93
N ASN A 18 -17.65 19.28 3.68
CA ASN A 18 -17.78 20.63 3.14
C ASN A 18 -18.86 20.65 2.03
N ASP A 19 -18.54 21.15 0.84
CA ASP A 19 -19.47 21.24 -0.29
C ASP A 19 -19.39 20.06 -1.28
N LYS A 20 -18.66 19.00 -0.92
CA LYS A 20 -18.48 17.81 -1.77
C LYS A 20 -19.16 16.58 -1.16
N ILE A 21 -19.79 15.80 -2.03
CA ILE A 21 -20.35 14.50 -1.68
C ILE A 21 -19.32 13.43 -2.03
N TYR A 22 -19.05 12.56 -1.06
CA TYR A 22 -18.17 11.42 -1.20
C TYR A 22 -18.95 10.13 -0.95
N LYS A 23 -18.61 9.08 -1.70
CA LYS A 23 -19.10 7.72 -1.52
C LYS A 23 -18.09 6.90 -0.71
N PHE A 24 -18.56 6.02 0.15
CA PHE A 24 -17.69 5.08 0.88
C PHE A 24 -18.46 3.81 1.24
N PHE A 25 -17.75 2.71 1.48
CA PHE A 25 -18.35 1.43 1.86
C PHE A 25 -18.45 1.38 3.40
N SER A 26 -19.65 1.64 3.91
CA SER A 26 -19.93 1.74 5.35
C SER A 26 -20.02 0.36 6.00
N LEU A 27 -19.08 0.07 6.90
CA LEU A 27 -19.12 -1.14 7.72
C LEU A 27 -20.36 -1.18 8.62
N SER A 28 -20.81 -0.04 9.14
CA SER A 28 -22.02 0.00 9.98
C SER A 28 -23.27 -0.40 9.19
N LYS A 29 -23.41 0.04 7.94
CA LYS A 29 -24.51 -0.42 7.05
C LYS A 29 -24.34 -1.89 6.69
N ALA A 30 -23.12 -2.33 6.40
CA ALA A 30 -22.88 -3.74 6.11
C ALA A 30 -23.29 -4.65 7.28
N GLU A 31 -23.05 -4.19 8.52
CA GLU A 31 -23.44 -4.89 9.75
C GLU A 31 -24.96 -5.03 9.88
N THR A 32 -25.72 -3.95 9.62
CA THR A 32 -27.20 -3.99 9.64
C THR A 32 -27.78 -4.85 8.52
N ASN A 33 -27.05 -5.01 7.42
CA ASN A 33 -27.51 -5.69 6.21
C ASN A 33 -27.00 -7.14 6.08
N GLY A 34 -26.63 -7.78 7.19
CA GLY A 34 -26.32 -9.22 7.23
C GLY A 34 -24.94 -9.58 7.76
N LEU A 35 -24.03 -8.62 7.90
CA LEU A 35 -22.73 -8.83 8.56
C LEU A 35 -22.77 -8.58 10.07
N THR A 36 -23.82 -9.04 10.75
CA THR A 36 -24.01 -8.79 12.20
C THR A 36 -22.77 -9.19 13.03
N GLY A 37 -22.30 -8.28 13.89
CA GLY A 37 -21.19 -8.50 14.82
C GLY A 37 -19.83 -8.01 14.34
N ILE A 38 -19.69 -7.54 13.09
CA ILE A 38 -18.41 -7.03 12.56
C ILE A 38 -17.88 -5.79 13.30
N SER A 39 -18.72 -5.09 14.07
CA SER A 39 -18.29 -4.08 15.03
C SER A 39 -17.24 -4.59 16.03
N LYS A 40 -17.22 -5.89 16.33
CA LYS A 40 -16.26 -6.55 17.24
C LYS A 40 -14.96 -7.01 16.56
N LEU A 41 -14.84 -6.86 15.24
CA LEU A 41 -13.61 -7.23 14.54
C LEU A 41 -12.43 -6.33 14.98
N PRO A 42 -11.20 -6.89 15.01
CA PRO A 42 -9.98 -6.10 15.07
C PRO A 42 -9.95 -5.04 13.96
N LYS A 43 -9.28 -3.92 14.22
CA LYS A 43 -9.22 -2.79 13.27
C LYS A 43 -8.58 -3.19 11.94
N SER A 44 -7.54 -4.02 11.97
CA SER A 44 -6.89 -4.57 10.77
C SER A 44 -7.88 -5.36 9.88
N LEU A 45 -8.71 -6.23 10.46
CA LEU A 45 -9.72 -6.98 9.72
C LEU A 45 -10.86 -6.11 9.21
N LYS A 46 -11.17 -4.98 9.87
CA LYS A 46 -12.14 -4.00 9.35
C LYS A 46 -11.63 -3.31 8.09
N VAL A 47 -10.33 -3.02 8.00
CA VAL A 47 -9.71 -2.47 6.79
C VAL A 47 -9.77 -3.48 5.65
N LEU A 48 -9.46 -4.76 5.92
CA LEU A 48 -9.62 -5.82 4.92
C LEU A 48 -11.09 -6.01 4.50
N LEU A 49 -12.03 -5.93 5.44
CA LEU A 49 -13.46 -6.02 5.14
C LEU A 49 -13.93 -4.89 4.22
N GLU A 50 -13.52 -3.65 4.48
CA GLU A 50 -13.80 -2.51 3.60
C GLU A 50 -13.27 -2.78 2.19
N ASN A 51 -12.04 -3.31 2.10
CA ASN A 51 -11.41 -3.62 0.83
C ASN A 51 -12.25 -4.63 0.02
N LEU A 52 -12.68 -5.72 0.66
CA LEU A 52 -13.50 -6.75 0.00
C LEU A 52 -14.88 -6.21 -0.38
N LEU A 53 -15.54 -5.43 0.48
CA LEU A 53 -16.82 -4.80 0.17
C LEU A 53 -16.69 -3.84 -1.03
N ARG A 54 -15.60 -3.08 -1.10
CA ARG A 54 -15.35 -2.11 -2.17
C ARG A 54 -15.03 -2.76 -3.51
N TYR A 55 -14.44 -3.96 -3.50
CA TYR A 55 -14.04 -4.68 -4.72
C TYR A 55 -14.92 -5.88 -5.06
N GLU A 56 -16.07 -6.07 -4.41
CA GLU A 56 -17.00 -7.18 -4.69
C GLU A 56 -17.48 -7.14 -6.16
N ASP A 57 -17.16 -8.19 -6.93
CA ASP A 57 -17.45 -8.28 -8.36
C ASP A 57 -17.92 -9.67 -8.82
N ASP A 58 -18.02 -10.65 -7.90
CA ASP A 58 -18.28 -12.07 -8.15
C ASP A 58 -17.24 -12.77 -9.08
N LEU A 59 -16.12 -12.11 -9.37
CA LEU A 59 -15.02 -12.66 -10.18
C LEU A 59 -13.77 -12.87 -9.33
N SER A 60 -13.29 -11.80 -8.72
CA SER A 60 -12.12 -11.78 -7.86
C SER A 60 -12.50 -11.76 -6.39
N VAL A 61 -13.49 -10.95 -6.01
CA VAL A 61 -14.05 -10.89 -4.67
C VAL A 61 -15.51 -11.27 -4.76
N ASN A 62 -15.87 -12.32 -4.03
CA ASN A 62 -17.23 -12.83 -3.95
C ASN A 62 -17.77 -12.69 -2.52
N LYS A 63 -19.07 -12.93 -2.39
CA LYS A 63 -19.76 -12.84 -1.09
C LYS A 63 -19.18 -13.78 -0.04
N SER A 64 -18.69 -14.97 -0.40
CA SER A 64 -18.16 -15.94 0.57
C SER A 64 -16.85 -15.50 1.21
N GLN A 65 -15.98 -14.80 0.47
CA GLN A 65 -14.77 -14.16 1.03
C GLN A 65 -15.15 -13.11 2.09
N ILE A 66 -16.18 -12.29 1.81
CA ILE A 66 -16.68 -11.27 2.75
C ILE A 66 -17.28 -11.93 4.01
N GLU A 67 -18.08 -12.99 3.83
CA GLU A 67 -18.65 -13.76 4.95
C GLU A 67 -17.57 -14.44 5.79
N ALA A 68 -16.46 -14.87 5.19
CA ALA A 68 -15.36 -15.48 5.92
C ALA A 68 -14.73 -14.52 6.94
N ILE A 69 -14.63 -13.22 6.61
CA ILE A 69 -14.17 -12.20 7.58
C ILE A 69 -15.12 -12.08 8.77
N LYS A 70 -16.44 -12.14 8.55
CA LYS A 70 -17.42 -12.18 9.66
C LYS A 70 -17.28 -13.48 10.46
N ASN A 71 -17.17 -14.62 9.78
CA ASN A 71 -17.11 -15.94 10.40
C ASN A 71 -15.83 -16.13 11.23
N TRP A 72 -14.76 -15.41 10.91
CA TRP A 72 -13.56 -15.31 11.75
C TRP A 72 -13.89 -14.95 13.21
N LEU A 73 -14.96 -14.21 13.49
CA LEU A 73 -15.36 -13.88 14.86
C LEU A 73 -15.65 -15.09 15.75
N ARG A 74 -16.01 -16.24 15.17
CA ARG A 74 -16.32 -17.48 15.89
C ARG A 74 -15.07 -18.17 16.39
N GLU A 75 -14.13 -18.41 15.49
CA GLU A 75 -12.94 -19.26 15.75
C GLU A 75 -11.64 -18.45 15.94
N LYS A 76 -11.65 -17.15 15.64
CA LYS A 76 -10.48 -16.24 15.63
C LYS A 76 -9.34 -16.66 14.69
N LYS A 77 -9.66 -17.54 13.75
CA LYS A 77 -8.79 -18.06 12.70
C LYS A 77 -9.63 -18.35 11.46
N SER A 78 -8.96 -18.46 10.31
CA SER A 78 -9.60 -18.83 9.05
C SER A 78 -8.57 -19.46 8.12
N LYS A 79 -9.02 -20.39 7.28
CA LYS A 79 -8.23 -20.96 6.17
C LYS A 79 -8.68 -20.41 4.81
N THR A 80 -9.60 -19.45 4.81
CA THR A 80 -10.11 -18.85 3.58
C THR A 80 -9.10 -17.86 3.03
N GLU A 81 -8.76 -18.03 1.76
CA GLU A 81 -8.03 -17.03 1.00
C GLU A 81 -8.96 -15.90 0.55
N ILE A 82 -8.43 -14.68 0.56
CA ILE A 82 -9.11 -13.47 0.10
C ILE A 82 -8.28 -12.76 -0.96
N ALA A 83 -8.97 -12.09 -1.88
CA ALA A 83 -8.38 -11.27 -2.93
C ALA A 83 -8.26 -9.81 -2.47
N TYR A 84 -7.15 -9.49 -1.80
CA TYR A 84 -6.88 -8.15 -1.27
C TYR A 84 -6.26 -7.24 -2.34
N ARG A 85 -6.73 -5.99 -2.45
CA ARG A 85 -6.14 -4.98 -3.35
C ARG A 85 -5.60 -3.78 -2.59
N PRO A 86 -4.27 -3.56 -2.54
CA PRO A 86 -3.73 -2.39 -1.87
C PRO A 86 -4.14 -1.08 -2.58
N ALA A 87 -4.24 0.02 -1.83
CA ALA A 87 -4.52 1.32 -2.41
C ALA A 87 -3.33 1.85 -3.24
N ARG A 88 -2.10 1.50 -2.83
CA ARG A 88 -0.85 1.91 -3.47
C ARG A 88 0.28 0.90 -3.26
N VAL A 89 1.37 1.08 -3.97
CA VAL A 89 2.60 0.28 -3.85
C VAL A 89 3.77 1.20 -3.52
N LEU A 90 4.65 0.75 -2.61
CA LEU A 90 5.88 1.43 -2.23
C LEU A 90 7.10 0.64 -2.71
N LEU A 91 8.00 1.28 -3.45
CA LEU A 91 9.22 0.68 -3.96
C LEU A 91 10.43 1.40 -3.37
N GLN A 92 11.51 0.66 -3.16
CA GLN A 92 12.85 1.21 -2.97
C GLN A 92 13.69 0.96 -4.24
N ASP A 93 14.80 1.65 -4.43
CA ASP A 93 15.53 1.67 -5.71
C ASP A 93 16.05 0.29 -6.19
N TYR A 94 16.57 -0.57 -5.31
CA TYR A 94 17.09 -1.89 -5.69
C TYR A 94 16.02 -2.83 -6.25
N THR A 95 14.78 -2.72 -5.77
CA THR A 95 13.65 -3.53 -6.27
C THR A 95 12.79 -2.76 -7.27
N GLY A 96 12.85 -1.43 -7.24
CA GLY A 96 12.11 -0.57 -8.15
C GLY A 96 12.73 -0.50 -9.55
N ILE A 97 14.06 -0.57 -9.67
CA ILE A 97 14.75 -0.68 -10.96
C ILE A 97 14.28 -1.93 -11.73
N PRO A 98 14.36 -3.17 -11.18
CA PRO A 98 13.88 -4.34 -11.90
C PRO A 98 12.39 -4.25 -12.21
N ALA A 99 11.55 -3.73 -11.29
CA ALA A 99 10.12 -3.56 -11.57
C ALA A 99 9.84 -2.60 -12.77
N VAL A 100 10.59 -1.49 -12.88
CA VAL A 100 10.47 -0.58 -14.03
C VAL A 100 10.98 -1.24 -15.32
N ALA A 101 12.04 -2.06 -15.23
CA ALA A 101 12.54 -2.85 -16.35
C ALA A 101 11.52 -3.90 -16.82
N ASP A 102 10.85 -4.57 -15.90
CA ASP A 102 9.83 -5.57 -16.21
C ASP A 102 8.60 -4.93 -16.86
N LEU A 103 8.16 -3.75 -16.38
CA LEU A 103 7.12 -2.97 -17.07
C LEU A 103 7.54 -2.55 -18.49
N ALA A 104 8.81 -2.18 -18.68
CA ALA A 104 9.34 -1.82 -20.00
C ALA A 104 9.37 -3.04 -20.94
N ALA A 105 9.82 -4.20 -20.44
CA ALA A 105 9.83 -5.46 -21.18
C ALA A 105 8.41 -5.92 -21.54
N MET A 106 7.46 -5.80 -20.60
CA MET A 106 6.05 -6.07 -20.86
C MET A 106 5.48 -5.18 -21.97
N ARG A 107 5.86 -3.90 -22.02
CA ARG A 107 5.46 -2.99 -23.11
C ARG A 107 5.95 -3.49 -24.46
N GLU A 108 7.20 -3.91 -24.56
CA GLU A 108 7.72 -4.44 -25.82
C GLU A 108 7.02 -5.76 -26.20
N ALA A 109 6.80 -6.67 -25.24
CA ALA A 109 6.07 -7.91 -25.48
C ALA A 109 4.61 -7.69 -25.93
N VAL A 110 3.93 -6.65 -25.42
CA VAL A 110 2.59 -6.26 -25.85
C VAL A 110 2.62 -5.66 -27.26
N LYS A 111 3.64 -4.87 -27.59
CA LYS A 111 3.88 -4.30 -28.91
C LYS A 111 4.11 -5.37 -29.98
N GLU A 112 4.95 -6.37 -29.68
CA GLU A 112 5.22 -7.52 -30.56
C GLU A 112 3.94 -8.31 -30.88
N LYS A 113 2.96 -8.29 -29.97
CA LYS A 113 1.63 -8.88 -30.16
C LYS A 113 0.64 -7.94 -30.88
N ASN A 114 1.12 -6.85 -31.48
CA ASN A 114 0.32 -5.80 -32.15
C ASN A 114 -0.79 -5.21 -31.27
N LYS A 115 -0.54 -5.10 -29.95
CA LYS A 115 -1.42 -4.45 -28.99
C LYS A 115 -0.80 -3.14 -28.52
N ASP A 116 -1.63 -2.22 -28.02
CA ASP A 116 -1.16 -0.93 -27.52
C ASP A 116 -0.30 -1.11 -26.25
N PRO A 117 1.00 -0.78 -26.27
CA PRO A 117 1.89 -0.91 -25.11
C PRO A 117 1.46 -0.01 -23.95
N LYS A 118 0.75 1.08 -24.21
CA LYS A 118 0.25 1.98 -23.15
C LYS A 118 -0.76 1.31 -22.22
N THR A 119 -1.30 0.16 -22.61
CA THR A 119 -2.12 -0.68 -21.71
C THR A 119 -1.33 -1.23 -20.52
N ILE A 120 0.00 -1.36 -20.65
CA ILE A 120 0.91 -1.65 -19.54
C ILE A 120 1.22 -0.35 -18.82
N ASN A 121 0.49 -0.12 -17.73
CA ASN A 121 0.67 1.02 -16.84
C ASN A 121 0.22 0.67 -15.42
N PRO A 122 0.86 1.18 -14.37
CA PRO A 122 0.33 1.09 -13.01
C PRO A 122 -1.12 1.62 -12.91
N LEU A 123 -2.02 0.78 -12.40
CA LEU A 123 -3.41 1.11 -12.12
C LEU A 123 -3.61 1.70 -10.71
N SER A 124 -2.67 1.40 -9.81
CA SER A 124 -2.58 1.96 -8.46
C SER A 124 -1.45 2.99 -8.40
N ALA A 125 -1.48 3.87 -7.39
CA ALA A 125 -0.38 4.79 -7.14
C ALA A 125 0.89 4.00 -6.76
N VAL A 126 2.03 4.41 -7.30
CA VAL A 126 3.33 3.80 -7.04
C VAL A 126 4.31 4.90 -6.66
N ASP A 127 4.91 4.73 -5.49
CA ASP A 127 5.94 5.62 -4.98
C ASP A 127 7.26 4.86 -4.90
N LEU A 128 8.27 5.31 -5.62
CA LEU A 128 9.63 4.78 -5.54
C LEU A 128 10.51 5.78 -4.79
N VAL A 129 11.12 5.35 -3.69
CA VAL A 129 12.09 6.16 -2.93
C VAL A 129 13.49 5.66 -3.21
N ILE A 130 14.40 6.57 -3.57
CA ILE A 130 15.82 6.27 -3.77
C ILE A 130 16.54 6.53 -2.45
N ASP A 131 16.87 5.47 -1.72
CA ASP A 131 17.50 5.56 -0.40
C ASP A 131 18.52 4.46 -0.10
N HIS A 132 18.60 3.38 -0.89
CA HIS A 132 19.53 2.26 -0.69
C HIS A 132 20.89 2.46 -1.40
N SER A 133 21.04 3.57 -2.12
CA SER A 133 22.19 3.87 -2.97
C SER A 133 23.27 4.71 -2.29
N VAL A 134 22.90 5.57 -1.33
CA VAL A 134 23.83 6.45 -0.61
C VAL A 134 24.70 5.62 0.32
N GLN A 135 26.01 5.88 0.28
CA GLN A 135 26.99 5.28 1.19
C GLN A 135 27.71 6.35 2.01
N VAL A 136 28.22 5.97 3.17
CA VAL A 136 29.02 6.86 4.02
C VAL A 136 30.49 6.80 3.58
N ASP A 137 30.82 7.44 2.46
CA ASP A 137 32.20 7.54 1.96
C ASP A 137 33.03 8.55 2.78
N GLN A 138 32.39 9.62 3.24
CA GLN A 138 32.94 10.62 4.15
C GLN A 138 32.06 10.80 5.38
N SER A 139 32.69 11.08 6.52
CA SER A 139 32.03 11.36 7.79
C SER A 139 32.79 12.42 8.59
N ALA A 140 32.12 13.02 9.58
CA ALA A 140 32.68 13.97 10.54
C ALA A 140 33.30 15.25 9.93
N LYS A 141 32.85 15.68 8.75
CA LYS A 141 33.19 16.99 8.14
C LYS A 141 31.92 17.74 7.75
N ALA A 142 32.01 19.08 7.71
CA ALA A 142 30.88 19.94 7.35
C ALA A 142 30.34 19.68 5.93
N ASP A 143 31.19 19.22 5.01
CA ASP A 143 30.86 18.93 3.61
C ASP A 143 30.60 17.43 3.33
N SER A 144 30.56 16.57 4.36
CA SER A 144 30.41 15.11 4.17
C SER A 144 29.11 14.73 3.47
N PHE A 145 28.00 15.41 3.77
CA PHE A 145 26.70 15.13 3.14
C PHE A 145 26.76 15.39 1.62
N ASP A 146 27.16 16.60 1.22
CA ASP A 146 27.23 16.98 -0.19
C ASP A 146 28.19 16.08 -0.96
N LYS A 147 29.33 15.71 -0.35
CA LYS A 147 30.31 14.80 -0.95
C LYS A 147 29.77 13.38 -1.15
N ASN A 148 29.06 12.84 -0.16
CA ASN A 148 28.47 11.51 -0.29
C ASN A 148 27.37 11.47 -1.36
N VAL A 149 26.52 12.51 -1.43
CA VAL A 149 25.50 12.64 -2.49
C VAL A 149 26.16 12.80 -3.87
N GLU A 150 27.21 13.61 -4.00
CA GLU A 150 27.96 13.76 -5.26
C GLU A 150 28.54 12.42 -5.74
N ILE A 151 29.18 11.66 -4.84
CA ILE A 151 29.75 10.34 -5.14
C ILE A 151 28.65 9.35 -5.55
N GLU A 152 27.52 9.35 -4.84
CA GLU A 152 26.37 8.51 -5.13
C GLU A 152 25.80 8.78 -6.54
N PHE A 153 25.59 10.04 -6.91
CA PHE A 153 25.14 10.42 -8.25
C PHE A 153 26.11 9.96 -9.35
N ASN A 154 27.41 10.11 -9.11
CA ASN A 154 28.44 9.66 -10.06
C ASN A 154 28.42 8.12 -10.23
N ARG A 155 28.18 7.36 -9.16
CA ARG A 155 28.12 5.89 -9.20
C ARG A 155 26.85 5.35 -9.85
N ASN A 156 25.72 6.05 -9.70
CA ASN A 156 24.39 5.52 -10.05
C ASN A 156 23.71 6.27 -11.22
N GLY A 157 24.45 7.10 -11.97
CA GLY A 157 23.89 7.96 -13.02
C GLY A 157 23.01 7.24 -14.06
N GLU A 158 23.38 6.02 -14.48
CA GLU A 158 22.58 5.21 -15.40
C GLU A 158 21.25 4.78 -14.76
N ARG A 159 21.30 4.26 -13.52
CA ARG A 159 20.13 3.82 -12.77
C ARG A 159 19.15 4.97 -12.55
N TYR A 160 19.64 6.16 -12.20
CA TYR A 160 18.79 7.33 -11.99
C TYR A 160 18.20 7.87 -13.29
N SER A 161 18.97 7.82 -14.38
CA SER A 161 18.46 8.16 -15.71
C SER A 161 17.34 7.22 -16.14
N PHE A 162 17.51 5.91 -15.91
CA PHE A 162 16.50 4.89 -16.18
C PHE A 162 15.22 5.08 -15.35
N LEU A 163 15.37 5.31 -14.04
CA LEU A 163 14.26 5.60 -13.15
C LEU A 163 13.53 6.89 -13.56
N LYS A 164 14.26 7.97 -13.88
CA LYS A 164 13.69 9.23 -14.34
C LYS A 164 12.92 9.07 -15.66
N TRP A 165 13.41 8.24 -16.58
CA TRP A 165 12.66 7.84 -17.76
C TRP A 165 11.37 7.11 -17.37
N GLY A 166 11.43 6.15 -16.43
CA GLY A 166 10.26 5.41 -15.93
C GLY A 166 9.17 6.33 -15.39
N GLN A 167 9.54 7.33 -14.58
CA GLN A 167 8.60 8.34 -14.07
C GLN A 167 7.87 9.10 -15.19
N GLN A 168 8.53 9.36 -16.32
CA GLN A 168 7.92 10.04 -17.47
C GLN A 168 7.10 9.08 -18.33
N ALA A 169 7.50 7.81 -18.39
CA ALA A 169 6.90 6.80 -19.25
C ALA A 169 5.62 6.18 -18.67
N PHE A 170 5.44 6.19 -17.34
CA PHE A 170 4.31 5.57 -16.65
C PHE A 170 3.49 6.59 -15.87
N ASN A 171 2.16 6.51 -15.99
CA ASN A 171 1.24 7.27 -15.14
C ASN A 171 1.16 6.64 -13.75
N ASN A 172 0.76 7.43 -12.74
CA ASN A 172 0.66 7.02 -11.33
C ASN A 172 2.00 6.56 -10.72
N PHE A 173 3.13 6.92 -11.33
CA PHE A 173 4.46 6.57 -10.86
C PHE A 173 5.19 7.84 -10.42
N ARG A 174 5.59 7.88 -9.14
CA ARG A 174 6.31 9.01 -8.55
C ARG A 174 7.65 8.52 -7.99
N ILE A 175 8.69 9.32 -8.18
CA ILE A 175 10.02 9.06 -7.65
C ILE A 175 10.38 10.15 -6.64
N VAL A 176 10.81 9.72 -5.46
CA VAL A 176 11.46 10.55 -4.47
C VAL A 176 12.97 10.46 -4.71
N PRO A 177 13.65 11.59 -5.02
CA PRO A 177 15.06 11.58 -5.40
C PRO A 177 15.97 11.25 -4.20
N PRO A 178 17.24 10.86 -4.46
CA PRO A 178 18.21 10.58 -3.40
C PRO A 178 18.46 11.79 -2.51
N GLY A 179 18.88 11.53 -1.26
CA GLY A 179 19.16 12.56 -0.27
C GLY A 179 17.93 13.22 0.36
N THR A 180 16.71 12.79 0.02
CA THR A 180 15.45 13.34 0.58
C THR A 180 15.08 12.69 1.92
N GLY A 181 15.57 11.48 2.19
CA GLY A 181 15.24 10.70 3.38
C GLY A 181 15.13 9.21 3.05
N ILE A 182 14.78 8.41 4.05
CA ILE A 182 14.60 6.96 3.90
C ILE A 182 13.14 6.60 3.58
N CYS A 183 12.94 5.51 2.87
CA CYS A 183 11.67 5.07 2.29
C CYS A 183 10.52 5.11 3.30
N HIS A 184 10.71 4.51 4.48
CA HIS A 184 9.65 4.40 5.49
C HIS A 184 9.35 5.70 6.22
N GLN A 185 10.36 6.55 6.43
CA GLN A 185 10.17 7.87 7.05
C GLN A 185 9.43 8.81 6.10
N VAL A 186 9.87 8.88 4.83
CA VAL A 186 9.18 9.63 3.78
C VAL A 186 7.74 9.13 3.60
N ASN A 187 7.53 7.81 3.71
CA ASN A 187 6.20 7.22 3.66
C ASN A 187 5.30 7.73 4.80
N LEU A 188 5.80 7.76 6.04
CA LEU A 188 5.05 8.26 7.20
C LEU A 188 4.75 9.76 7.11
N GLU A 189 5.74 10.57 6.74
CA GLU A 189 5.67 12.03 6.85
C GLU A 189 5.02 12.70 5.64
N TYR A 190 5.05 12.07 4.46
CA TYR A 190 4.65 12.72 3.21
C TYR A 190 3.71 11.90 2.32
N LEU A 191 4.01 10.62 2.10
CA LEU A 191 3.27 9.82 1.12
C LEU A 191 1.93 9.32 1.65
N SER A 192 1.89 8.89 2.91
CA SER A 192 0.69 8.33 3.55
C SER A 192 -0.44 9.34 3.63
N LYS A 193 -1.65 8.87 3.29
CA LYS A 193 -2.86 9.70 3.30
C LYS A 193 -3.84 9.35 4.41
N VAL A 194 -3.69 8.16 5.01
CA VAL A 194 -4.63 7.54 5.97
C VAL A 194 -6.00 7.24 5.36
N VAL A 195 -6.59 8.18 4.63
CA VAL A 195 -7.78 8.01 3.80
C VAL A 195 -7.47 8.55 2.40
N TRP A 196 -7.62 7.70 1.40
CA TRP A 196 -7.54 8.10 0.00
C TRP A 196 -8.89 8.57 -0.52
N SER A 197 -8.83 9.49 -1.49
CA SER A 197 -9.96 9.83 -2.35
C SER A 197 -9.65 9.49 -3.81
N ALA A 198 -10.60 8.92 -4.53
CA ALA A 198 -10.47 8.70 -5.97
C ALA A 198 -11.79 8.92 -6.70
N GLU A 199 -11.72 9.54 -7.87
CA GLU A 199 -12.86 9.72 -8.75
C GLU A 199 -13.07 8.48 -9.64
N TYR A 200 -14.31 8.03 -9.78
CA TYR A 200 -14.71 7.00 -10.72
C TYR A 200 -16.13 7.26 -11.22
N LYS A 201 -16.33 7.36 -12.54
CA LYS A 201 -17.64 7.62 -13.18
C LYS A 201 -18.40 8.80 -12.54
N ASN A 202 -17.72 9.93 -12.31
CA ASN A 202 -18.22 11.16 -11.69
C ASN A 202 -18.51 11.08 -10.17
N ASP A 203 -18.27 9.93 -9.54
CA ASP A 203 -18.39 9.77 -8.09
C ASP A 203 -17.02 9.86 -7.41
N ASN A 204 -16.93 10.61 -6.32
CA ASN A 204 -15.73 10.67 -5.49
C ASN A 204 -15.82 9.62 -4.38
N TYR A 205 -14.92 8.66 -4.37
CA TYR A 205 -14.88 7.62 -3.35
C TYR A 205 -13.86 7.93 -2.26
N LEU A 206 -14.15 7.57 -1.02
CA LEU A 206 -13.21 7.53 0.10
C LEU A 206 -12.96 6.09 0.55
N PHE A 207 -11.71 5.77 0.85
CA PHE A 207 -11.31 4.45 1.32
C PHE A 207 -10.02 4.53 2.15
N PRO A 208 -9.77 3.58 3.07
CA PRO A 208 -8.55 3.56 3.87
C PRO A 208 -7.29 3.49 3.00
N ASP A 209 -6.23 4.16 3.44
CA ASP A 209 -4.90 3.94 2.91
C ASP A 209 -4.39 2.56 3.33
N THR A 210 -3.93 1.81 2.33
CA THR A 210 -3.30 0.51 2.49
C THR A 210 -2.23 0.33 1.43
N LEU A 211 -1.16 -0.38 1.74
CA LEU A 211 -0.10 -0.63 0.77
C LEU A 211 0.57 -1.97 0.94
N VAL A 212 1.25 -2.38 -0.11
CA VAL A 212 2.35 -3.31 -0.01
C VAL A 212 3.61 -2.63 -0.51
N GLY A 213 4.77 -3.05 -0.02
CA GLY A 213 6.03 -2.52 -0.51
C GLY A 213 7.10 -3.57 -0.66
N THR A 214 8.11 -3.30 -1.48
CA THR A 214 9.23 -4.21 -1.75
C THR A 214 10.35 -4.11 -0.71
N ASP A 215 9.97 -3.78 0.52
CA ASP A 215 10.83 -3.71 1.70
C ASP A 215 10.07 -4.23 2.93
N SER A 216 10.73 -5.03 3.76
CA SER A 216 10.12 -5.70 4.92
C SER A 216 9.62 -4.71 5.99
N HIS A 217 10.26 -3.55 6.12
CA HIS A 217 9.90 -2.51 7.09
C HIS A 217 8.78 -1.60 6.61
N THR A 218 8.15 -1.89 5.47
CA THR A 218 6.89 -1.22 5.03
C THR A 218 5.83 -1.25 6.15
N THR A 219 5.92 -2.23 7.06
CA THR A 219 5.12 -2.35 8.28
C THR A 219 5.22 -1.15 9.24
N MET A 220 6.25 -0.31 9.14
CA MET A 220 6.40 0.91 9.98
C MET A 220 5.18 1.85 9.85
N VAL A 221 4.56 1.89 8.67
CA VAL A 221 3.38 2.71 8.38
C VAL A 221 2.14 2.31 9.19
N ASN A 222 2.11 1.09 9.73
CA ASN A 222 1.02 0.61 10.59
C ASN A 222 0.87 1.45 11.86
N GLY A 223 1.95 2.10 12.33
CA GLY A 223 1.91 3.06 13.43
C GLY A 223 1.02 4.28 13.15
N LEU A 224 0.78 4.60 11.87
CA LEU A 224 -0.12 5.67 11.41
C LEU A 224 -1.53 5.15 11.05
N SER A 225 -1.89 3.93 11.48
CA SER A 225 -3.17 3.27 11.14
C SER A 225 -3.37 2.98 9.65
N VAL A 226 -2.28 2.92 8.87
CA VAL A 226 -2.29 2.50 7.46
C VAL A 226 -1.89 1.04 7.40
N LEU A 227 -2.77 0.16 6.91
CA LEU A 227 -2.46 -1.27 6.84
C LEU A 227 -1.45 -1.54 5.71
N GLY A 228 -0.22 -1.90 6.06
CA GLY A 228 0.81 -2.24 5.08
C GLY A 228 1.89 -3.19 5.55
N TRP A 229 2.50 -3.88 4.60
CA TRP A 229 3.55 -4.88 4.84
C TRP A 229 4.45 -5.08 3.62
N GLY A 230 5.59 -5.75 3.84
CA GLY A 230 6.55 -6.08 2.79
C GLY A 230 6.14 -7.30 1.96
N VAL A 231 6.37 -7.25 0.65
CA VAL A 231 6.14 -8.34 -0.31
C VAL A 231 7.32 -8.46 -1.27
N GLY A 232 7.35 -9.52 -2.09
CA GLY A 232 8.31 -9.66 -3.18
C GLY A 232 8.04 -8.69 -4.34
N GLY A 233 9.02 -8.56 -5.24
CA GLY A 233 8.90 -7.70 -6.42
C GLY A 233 7.73 -8.08 -7.33
N ILE A 234 7.52 -9.39 -7.54
CA ILE A 234 6.44 -9.91 -8.41
C ILE A 234 5.06 -9.56 -7.84
N GLU A 235 4.84 -9.73 -6.53
CA GLU A 235 3.58 -9.35 -5.90
C GLU A 235 3.35 -7.84 -5.94
N ALA A 236 4.42 -7.04 -5.76
CA ALA A 236 4.34 -5.60 -5.90
C ALA A 236 3.95 -5.18 -7.32
N GLU A 237 4.58 -5.74 -8.36
CA GLU A 237 4.25 -5.51 -9.77
C GLU A 237 2.82 -5.92 -10.10
N ALA A 238 2.38 -7.09 -9.63
CA ALA A 238 1.00 -7.53 -9.77
C ALA A 238 0.03 -6.51 -9.13
N GLY A 239 0.33 -6.04 -7.92
CA GLY A 239 -0.43 -5.00 -7.22
C GLY A 239 -0.44 -3.66 -7.97
N MET A 240 0.69 -3.27 -8.57
CA MET A 240 0.80 -2.07 -9.43
C MET A 240 -0.13 -2.18 -10.63
N LEU A 241 -0.23 -3.35 -11.25
CA LEU A 241 -1.12 -3.64 -12.38
C LEU A 241 -2.57 -3.96 -11.97
N GLY A 242 -2.92 -3.73 -10.69
CA GLY A 242 -4.28 -3.87 -10.15
C GLY A 242 -4.73 -5.31 -9.93
N GLN A 243 -3.82 -6.28 -9.98
CA GLN A 243 -4.12 -7.65 -9.57
C GLN A 243 -4.28 -7.71 -8.05
N PRO A 244 -5.28 -8.47 -7.56
CA PRO A 244 -5.39 -8.72 -6.14
C PRO A 244 -4.25 -9.64 -5.67
N ILE A 245 -3.80 -9.41 -4.45
CA ILE A 245 -2.87 -10.26 -3.72
C ILE A 245 -3.71 -11.31 -2.98
N SER A 246 -3.45 -12.58 -3.26
CA SER A 246 -4.04 -13.68 -2.50
C SER A 246 -3.40 -13.73 -1.11
N MET A 247 -4.23 -13.77 -0.07
CA MET A 247 -3.74 -13.98 1.29
C MET A 247 -4.78 -14.74 2.12
N LEU A 248 -4.32 -15.51 3.10
CA LEU A 248 -5.20 -16.04 4.13
C LEU A 248 -5.68 -14.92 5.04
N ILE A 249 -6.93 -15.00 5.49
CA ILE A 249 -7.42 -14.13 6.57
C ILE A 249 -6.58 -14.42 7.82
N PRO A 250 -5.81 -13.44 8.34
CA PRO A 250 -4.83 -13.71 9.38
C PRO A 250 -5.51 -13.91 10.75
N GLU A 251 -4.82 -14.64 11.62
CA GLU A 251 -5.06 -14.50 13.06
C GLU A 251 -4.60 -13.11 13.51
N VAL A 252 -5.27 -12.55 14.52
CA VAL A 252 -4.93 -11.23 15.06
C VAL A 252 -4.63 -11.36 16.54
N ILE A 253 -3.35 -11.22 16.88
CA ILE A 253 -2.87 -11.24 18.25
C ILE A 253 -3.01 -9.83 18.84
N GLY A 254 -3.84 -9.69 19.86
CA GLY A 254 -3.98 -8.42 20.59
C GLY A 254 -2.83 -8.23 21.57
N PHE A 255 -1.99 -7.24 21.34
CA PHE A 255 -0.93 -6.84 22.27
C PHE A 255 -1.41 -5.65 23.11
N GLU A 256 -1.73 -5.88 24.38
CA GLU A 256 -2.25 -4.85 25.28
C GLU A 256 -1.10 -4.14 26.02
N ILE A 257 -0.93 -2.84 25.77
CA ILE A 257 0.06 -1.99 26.48
C ILE A 257 -0.64 -1.30 27.65
N LYS A 258 -0.13 -1.50 28.87
CA LYS A 258 -0.63 -0.88 30.10
C LYS A 258 0.46 -0.03 30.75
N ASN A 259 0.03 0.80 31.70
CA ASN A 259 0.88 1.67 32.49
C ASN A 259 1.57 2.75 31.64
N LYS A 260 2.63 3.36 32.20
CA LYS A 260 3.46 4.37 31.54
C LYS A 260 4.92 3.93 31.54
N MET A 261 5.68 4.40 30.56
CA MET A 261 7.11 4.13 30.53
C MET A 261 7.83 4.84 31.69
N PRO A 262 8.86 4.22 32.30
CA PRO A 262 9.71 4.89 33.29
C PRO A 262 10.40 6.13 32.72
N GLU A 263 10.75 7.08 33.58
CA GLU A 263 11.54 8.24 33.16
C GLU A 263 12.92 7.79 32.64
N GLY A 264 13.36 8.39 31.54
CA GLY A 264 14.64 8.07 30.89
C GLY A 264 14.58 6.95 29.85
N THR A 265 13.48 6.19 29.73
CA THR A 265 13.33 5.20 28.65
C THR A 265 12.94 5.84 27.31
N THR A 266 13.41 5.24 26.23
CA THR A 266 13.23 5.70 24.85
C THR A 266 12.28 4.81 24.05
N ALA A 267 11.87 5.25 22.85
CA ALA A 267 11.13 4.42 21.92
C ALA A 267 11.92 3.16 21.49
N THR A 268 13.26 3.26 21.44
CA THR A 268 14.15 2.13 21.13
C THR A 268 14.10 1.06 22.21
N ASP A 269 14.10 1.47 23.48
CA ASP A 269 14.00 0.52 24.61
C ASP A 269 12.65 -0.24 24.55
N LEU A 270 11.57 0.47 24.22
CA LEU A 270 10.25 -0.14 24.09
C LEU A 270 10.19 -1.14 22.94
N VAL A 271 10.66 -0.78 21.74
CA VAL A 271 10.60 -1.70 20.59
C VAL A 271 11.47 -2.94 20.82
N LEU A 272 12.65 -2.80 21.40
CA LEU A 272 13.53 -3.93 21.74
C LEU A 272 12.95 -4.83 22.85
N THR A 273 12.06 -4.30 23.69
CA THR A 273 11.37 -5.11 24.71
C THR A 273 10.22 -5.93 24.12
N VAL A 274 9.61 -5.44 23.03
CA VAL A 274 8.47 -6.11 22.38
C VAL A 274 8.91 -7.18 21.37
N VAL A 275 10.05 -6.97 20.70
CA VAL A 275 10.60 -7.83 19.62
C VAL A 275 11.18 -9.14 20.14
#